data_AF-A0A1V5XDI7-F1
#
_entry.id   AF-A0A1V5XDI7-F1
#
_cell.length_a   1.000
_cell.length_b   1.000
_cell.length_c   1.000
_cell.angle_alpha   90.00
_cell.angle_beta   90.00
_cell.angle_gamma   90.00
#
_symmetry.space_group_name_H-M   'P 1'
#
loop_
_entity.id
_entity.type
_entity.pdbx_description
1 polymer ?
#
loop_
_entity_poly.entity_id
_entity_poly.type
_entity_poly.pdbx_seq_one_letter_code
_entity_poly.pdbx_strand_id
1 'polypeptide(L)'
;MENISLQIERLSPGCVAPGGNVVFESAVFSSGDIAYDSETGVITIGQPGRYVFDWWVATGCSCADEAVFALSGGAEKPVIGNLPQKIGQVSGFAVFDVDTPPASISLVNCSRRAVSYSRDVPVKASLLVTRHAQNTLDNLVDGNNTGAVRSIGARDDYTMGQYATALGINTTASGRYSHAEGDSTTASNWGAHAEGYLTTSSSSFTHAEGAYSIASRNSAHAEGWGTAASGLFSHAEGNNTTSSGTYSHAEGYRTTASGTASHAEGAYSKASDNYSHAEGHYTNTNQHVGAHIMGNYGDADTNYSWFLANGTDNSNRGLAAKILQDGNAYIDVAWNAGGADYAEMFETASGSPIEPGYFVTLDGGEKIRKATESDDYILGVSTAASGIVGNAGALRWKDKYLTDEWGVIRCHEVEIPEERGEDGEIIIPAHTETQPMLNPEWDPQREYVPRAKRPEWVCVGLLGKLLVRDDGTCVPGGYCMPNAQGVATAAESGYRVMKRTGENQVEIMFYLR
;
A
#
# COMPACT_ATOMS: atom_id res chain seq x y z
N MET A 1 12.25 -8.50 57.49
CA MET A 1 11.93 -7.07 57.39
C MET A 1 10.46 -6.93 57.70
N GLU A 2 10.06 -5.94 58.49
CA GLU A 2 8.65 -5.74 58.85
C GLU A 2 7.87 -5.23 57.62
N ASN A 3 6.74 -5.87 57.32
CA ASN A 3 5.83 -5.42 56.26
C ASN A 3 5.16 -4.12 56.74
N ILE A 4 5.52 -2.99 56.11
CA ILE A 4 4.88 -1.70 56.37
C ILE A 4 3.81 -1.46 55.31
N SER A 5 2.56 -1.25 55.72
CA SER A 5 1.47 -0.91 54.81
C SER A 5 0.39 -0.12 55.55
N LEU A 6 -0.26 0.80 54.83
CA LEU A 6 -1.32 1.66 55.34
C LEU A 6 -2.41 1.77 54.27
N GLN A 7 -3.66 1.52 54.62
CA GLN A 7 -4.81 1.82 53.78
C GLN A 7 -5.75 2.74 54.56
N ILE A 8 -6.05 3.88 53.98
CA ILE A 8 -6.91 4.92 54.57
C ILE A 8 -7.99 5.34 53.57
N GLU A 9 -9.18 5.59 54.10
CA GLU A 9 -10.37 5.92 53.31
C GLU A 9 -11.09 7.13 53.89
N ARG A 10 -11.65 7.92 52.97
CA ARG A 10 -12.58 9.00 53.26
C ARG A 10 -13.99 8.55 52.88
N LEU A 11 -14.94 8.67 53.79
CA LEU A 11 -16.35 8.32 53.57
C LEU A 11 -17.25 9.56 53.57
N SER A 12 -16.80 10.60 54.25
CA SER A 12 -17.57 11.81 54.53
C SER A 12 -17.60 12.74 53.31
N PRO A 13 -18.76 13.32 52.97
CA PRO A 13 -18.84 14.33 51.92
C PRO A 13 -18.03 15.59 52.30
N GLY A 14 -17.93 16.53 51.37
CA GLY A 14 -17.25 17.81 51.61
C GLY A 14 -16.47 18.30 50.39
N CYS A 15 -15.52 19.19 50.64
CA CYS A 15 -14.59 19.67 49.63
C CYS A 15 -13.19 19.85 50.23
N VAL A 16 -12.19 19.90 49.36
CA VAL A 16 -10.79 20.20 49.72
C VAL A 16 -10.46 21.57 49.15
N ALA A 17 -10.04 22.51 50.00
CA ALA A 17 -9.63 23.84 49.56
C ALA A 17 -8.32 23.79 48.74
N PRO A 18 -8.02 24.78 47.88
CA PRO A 18 -6.72 24.89 47.21
C PRO A 18 -5.57 24.84 48.23
N GLY A 19 -4.59 23.99 48.00
CA GLY A 19 -3.46 23.76 48.90
C GLY A 19 -3.81 22.98 50.18
N GLY A 20 -5.06 22.55 50.34
CA GLY A 20 -5.50 21.74 51.48
C GLY A 20 -5.24 20.25 51.29
N ASN A 21 -5.02 19.54 52.40
CA ASN A 21 -4.84 18.09 52.41
C ASN A 21 -6.18 17.35 52.24
N VAL A 22 -6.15 16.24 51.52
CA VAL A 22 -7.19 15.22 51.55
C VAL A 22 -7.08 14.50 52.89
N VAL A 23 -8.14 14.61 53.69
CA VAL A 23 -8.22 13.97 55.00
C VAL A 23 -9.10 12.72 54.90
N PHE A 24 -8.59 11.62 55.41
CA PHE A 24 -9.18 10.29 55.48
C PHE A 24 -9.52 10.02 56.94
N GLU A 25 -10.78 9.79 57.28
CA GLU A 25 -11.21 9.56 58.68
C GLU A 25 -11.16 8.09 59.10
N SER A 26 -10.91 7.17 58.16
CA SER A 26 -10.89 5.74 58.41
C SER A 26 -9.54 5.15 58.03
N ALA A 27 -8.86 4.51 58.98
CA ALA A 27 -7.73 3.62 58.68
C ALA A 27 -8.27 2.19 58.54
N VAL A 28 -8.38 1.72 57.30
CA VAL A 28 -8.84 0.37 56.96
C VAL A 28 -7.80 -0.67 57.35
N PHE A 29 -6.53 -0.34 57.17
CA PHE A 29 -5.41 -1.20 57.52
C PHE A 29 -4.20 -0.35 57.91
N SER A 30 -3.45 -0.74 58.95
CA SER A 30 -2.16 -0.15 59.27
C SER A 30 -1.26 -1.20 59.91
N SER A 31 -0.06 -1.37 59.37
CA SER A 31 0.94 -2.33 59.82
C SER A 31 2.33 -1.73 59.67
N GLY A 32 3.20 -1.98 60.66
CA GLY A 32 4.58 -1.51 60.68
C GLY A 32 4.74 -0.03 61.08
N ASP A 33 5.95 0.50 60.89
CA ASP A 33 6.36 1.85 61.32
C ASP A 33 5.93 2.95 60.33
N ILE A 34 4.61 3.07 60.17
CA ILE A 34 3.92 4.11 59.42
C ILE A 34 2.76 4.63 60.27
N ALA A 35 2.67 5.95 60.38
CA ALA A 35 1.60 6.62 61.11
C ALA A 35 0.80 7.52 60.17
N TYR A 36 -0.47 7.70 60.50
CA TYR A 36 -1.36 8.61 59.78
C TYR A 36 -2.14 9.46 60.77
N ASP A 37 -2.12 10.77 60.56
CA ASP A 37 -2.88 11.75 61.33
C ASP A 37 -4.16 12.12 60.58
N SER A 38 -5.29 11.64 61.10
CA SER A 38 -6.63 11.87 60.54
C SER A 38 -7.16 13.29 60.77
N GLU A 39 -6.51 14.12 61.59
CA GLU A 39 -6.88 15.54 61.73
C GLU A 39 -6.21 16.40 60.65
N THR A 40 -4.96 16.06 60.30
CA THR A 40 -4.14 16.88 59.39
C THR A 40 -3.99 16.29 57.99
N GLY A 41 -4.27 15.00 57.79
CA GLY A 41 -4.06 14.30 56.51
C GLY A 41 -2.61 13.91 56.25
N VAL A 42 -1.75 13.95 57.27
CA VAL A 42 -0.31 13.69 57.14
C VAL A 42 -0.01 12.22 57.40
N ILE A 43 0.73 11.61 56.47
CA ILE A 43 1.33 10.28 56.63
C ILE A 43 2.77 10.49 57.08
N THR A 44 3.14 9.92 58.22
CA THR A 44 4.50 9.95 58.77
C THR A 44 5.14 8.57 58.62
N ILE A 45 6.24 8.54 57.89
CA ILE A 45 7.03 7.34 57.65
C ILE A 45 8.21 7.31 58.62
N GLY A 46 8.27 6.32 59.49
CA GLY A 46 9.27 6.21 60.56
C GLY A 46 10.58 5.52 60.18
N GLN A 47 10.63 4.86 59.01
CA GLN A 47 11.81 4.08 58.60
C GLN A 47 12.27 4.40 57.19
N PRO A 48 13.58 4.28 56.90
CA PRO A 48 14.07 4.42 55.55
C PRO A 48 13.53 3.29 54.66
N GLY A 49 13.32 3.59 53.39
CA GLY A 49 12.80 2.61 52.43
C GLY A 49 12.05 3.27 51.29
N ARG A 50 11.61 2.47 50.31
CA ARG A 50 10.80 2.95 49.21
C ARG A 50 9.34 2.66 49.47
N TYR A 51 8.47 3.65 49.26
CA TYR A 51 7.05 3.58 49.57
C TYR A 51 6.26 3.84 48.30
N VAL A 52 5.35 2.91 47.99
CA VAL A 52 4.45 3.00 46.85
C VAL A 52 3.10 3.50 47.34
N PHE A 53 2.61 4.56 46.72
CA PHE A 53 1.34 5.21 47.00
C PHE A 53 0.41 5.02 45.81
N ASP A 54 -0.74 4.40 46.05
CA ASP A 54 -1.86 4.34 45.11
C ASP A 54 -3.03 5.10 45.74
N TRP A 55 -3.57 6.06 45.02
CA TRP A 55 -4.67 6.88 45.53
C TRP A 55 -5.68 7.23 44.45
N TRP A 56 -6.91 7.45 44.92
CA TRP A 56 -7.94 8.05 44.11
C TRP A 56 -8.87 8.93 44.94
N VAL A 57 -9.45 9.93 44.27
CA VAL A 57 -10.44 10.86 44.80
C VAL A 57 -11.62 10.90 43.83
N ALA A 58 -12.81 10.49 44.29
CA ALA A 58 -14.03 10.64 43.52
C ALA A 58 -14.51 12.09 43.62
N THR A 59 -14.40 12.82 42.51
CA THR A 59 -14.80 14.21 42.43
C THR A 59 -16.25 14.37 42.00
N GLY A 60 -16.94 15.32 42.60
CA GLY A 60 -18.24 15.81 42.18
C GLY A 60 -18.12 17.23 41.63
N CYS A 61 -19.27 17.84 41.28
CA CYS A 61 -19.32 19.18 40.71
C CYS A 61 -18.43 20.20 41.48
N SER A 62 -17.31 20.58 40.87
CA SER A 62 -16.34 21.54 41.42
C SER A 62 -16.44 22.90 40.74
N CYS A 63 -16.04 23.96 41.45
CA CYS A 63 -15.90 25.31 40.86
C CYS A 63 -14.55 25.54 40.16
N ALA A 64 -13.65 24.55 40.19
CA ALA A 64 -12.38 24.54 39.47
C ALA A 64 -12.56 24.30 37.97
N ASP A 65 -11.55 24.72 37.19
CA ASP A 65 -11.47 24.43 35.74
C ASP A 65 -11.08 22.97 35.49
N GLU A 66 -10.30 22.39 36.40
CA GLU A 66 -9.86 21.00 36.45
C GLU A 66 -9.68 20.55 37.92
N ALA A 67 -9.85 19.26 38.18
CA ALA A 67 -9.53 18.67 39.48
C ALA A 67 -8.13 18.05 39.44
N VAL A 68 -7.23 18.58 40.28
CA VAL A 68 -5.81 18.22 40.31
C VAL A 68 -5.43 17.93 41.74
N PHE A 69 -4.96 16.71 41.99
CA PHE A 69 -4.43 16.31 43.28
C PHE A 69 -3.00 15.82 43.10
N ALA A 70 -2.16 16.09 44.09
CA ALA A 70 -0.79 15.61 44.06
C ALA A 70 -0.31 15.20 45.45
N LEU A 71 0.58 14.21 45.51
CA LEU A 71 1.28 13.90 46.75
C LEU A 71 2.39 14.94 46.97
N SER A 72 2.40 15.50 48.16
CA SER A 72 3.31 16.56 48.61
C SER A 72 4.08 16.08 49.85
N GLY A 73 5.41 16.06 49.77
CA GLY A 73 6.31 15.61 50.84
C GLY A 73 7.67 15.16 50.30
N GLY A 74 8.77 15.50 50.99
CA GLY A 74 10.14 15.18 50.57
C GLY A 74 10.81 16.20 49.63
N ALA A 75 12.07 15.95 49.23
CA ALA A 75 12.88 16.82 48.36
C ALA A 75 12.59 16.67 46.85
N GLU A 76 11.58 15.88 46.48
CA GLU A 76 11.25 15.51 45.09
C GLU A 76 10.02 16.24 44.53
N LYS A 77 9.84 16.19 43.21
CA LYS A 77 8.71 16.83 42.53
C LYS A 77 7.39 16.11 42.87
N PRO A 78 6.29 16.85 43.10
CA PRO A 78 4.99 16.25 43.42
C PRO A 78 4.47 15.43 42.25
N VAL A 79 3.89 14.24 42.53
CA VAL A 79 3.25 13.39 41.51
C VAL A 79 1.79 13.78 41.36
N ILE A 80 1.40 14.13 40.14
CA ILE A 80 0.12 14.79 39.83
C ILE A 80 -0.85 13.79 39.21
N GLY A 81 -2.04 13.65 39.80
CA GLY A 81 -3.21 13.10 39.14
C GLY A 81 -4.16 14.24 38.73
N ASN A 82 -4.67 14.20 37.51
CA ASN A 82 -5.56 15.22 36.98
C ASN A 82 -6.76 14.61 36.25
N LEU A 83 -7.91 15.27 36.35
CA LEU A 83 -9.11 14.95 35.57
C LEU A 83 -9.65 16.25 34.94
N PRO A 84 -9.65 16.35 33.59
CA PRO A 84 -10.21 17.52 32.90
C PRO A 84 -11.73 17.63 33.07
N GLN A 85 -12.42 16.51 33.28
CA GLN A 85 -13.85 16.49 33.55
C GLN A 85 -14.12 16.76 35.03
N LYS A 86 -15.10 17.61 35.32
CA LYS A 86 -15.41 18.08 36.70
C LYS A 86 -16.20 17.06 37.53
N ILE A 87 -16.36 15.85 37.01
CA ILE A 87 -17.13 14.75 37.57
C ILE A 87 -16.40 13.44 37.21
N GLY A 88 -16.09 12.62 38.21
CA GLY A 88 -15.37 11.36 38.00
C GLY A 88 -14.19 11.16 38.96
N GLN A 89 -13.46 10.08 38.77
CA GLN A 89 -12.33 9.70 39.62
C GLN A 89 -11.03 10.38 39.13
N VAL A 90 -10.39 11.13 40.01
CA VAL A 90 -8.98 11.52 39.85
C VAL A 90 -8.15 10.46 40.56
N SER A 91 -7.22 9.82 39.88
CA SER A 91 -6.31 8.85 40.49
C SER A 91 -4.86 9.18 40.21
N GLY A 92 -3.96 8.66 41.03
CA GLY A 92 -2.54 8.79 40.83
C GLY A 92 -1.78 7.68 41.54
N PHE A 93 -0.59 7.43 41.04
CA PHE A 93 0.33 6.44 41.57
C PHE A 93 1.70 7.11 41.74
N ALA A 94 2.33 6.97 42.91
CA ALA A 94 3.62 7.57 43.19
C ALA A 94 4.54 6.62 43.95
N VAL A 95 5.84 6.86 43.82
CA VAL A 95 6.88 6.11 44.51
C VAL A 95 7.79 7.13 45.19
N PHE A 96 8.01 6.99 46.51
CA PHE A 96 8.86 7.87 47.30
C PHE A 96 10.00 7.08 47.94
N ASP A 97 11.23 7.55 47.77
CA ASP A 97 12.37 7.10 48.56
C ASP A 97 12.50 7.94 49.83
N VAL A 98 12.47 7.27 50.98
CA VAL A 98 12.69 7.89 52.28
C VAL A 98 14.09 7.52 52.75
N ASP A 99 15.04 8.43 52.58
CA ASP A 99 16.43 8.24 53.02
C ASP A 99 16.64 8.64 54.49
N THR A 100 15.97 9.71 54.93
CA THR A 100 16.09 10.25 56.29
C THR A 100 14.71 10.35 56.95
N PRO A 101 14.26 9.32 57.69
CA PRO A 101 13.04 9.40 58.47
C PRO A 101 13.20 10.31 59.72
N PRO A 102 12.10 10.88 60.25
CA PRO A 102 10.74 10.72 59.74
C PRO A 102 10.48 11.56 58.49
N ALA A 103 9.76 11.00 57.51
CA ALA A 103 9.29 11.72 56.33
C ALA A 103 7.77 11.94 56.39
N SER A 104 7.31 13.12 55.98
CA SER A 104 5.90 13.50 55.99
C SER A 104 5.37 13.66 54.57
N ILE A 105 4.31 12.94 54.23
CA ILE A 105 3.66 12.96 52.91
C ILE A 105 2.16 13.21 53.07
N SER A 106 1.57 14.02 52.20
CA SER A 106 0.13 14.30 52.18
C SER A 106 -0.40 14.36 50.75
N LEU A 107 -1.64 13.92 50.52
CA LEU A 107 -2.34 14.16 49.26
C LEU A 107 -2.99 15.54 49.30
N VAL A 108 -2.66 16.42 48.34
CA VAL A 108 -3.02 17.83 48.37
C VAL A 108 -3.86 18.19 47.15
N ASN A 109 -4.88 19.04 47.33
CA ASN A 109 -5.57 19.67 46.22
C ASN A 109 -4.69 20.77 45.60
N CYS A 110 -4.19 20.54 44.39
CA CYS A 110 -3.39 21.49 43.63
C CYS A 110 -4.20 22.31 42.61
N SER A 111 -5.51 22.09 42.52
CA SER A 111 -6.40 22.93 41.70
C SER A 111 -6.41 24.38 42.20
N ARG A 112 -6.67 25.31 41.29
CA ARG A 112 -6.82 26.74 41.60
C ARG A 112 -8.04 27.05 42.50
N ARG A 113 -8.96 26.10 42.66
CA ARG A 113 -10.22 26.23 43.41
C ARG A 113 -10.54 24.96 44.17
N ALA A 114 -11.49 25.04 45.09
CA ALA A 114 -11.90 23.90 45.89
C ALA A 114 -12.52 22.79 45.04
N VAL A 115 -12.19 21.54 45.34
CA VAL A 115 -12.73 20.34 44.68
C VAL A 115 -13.69 19.63 45.64
N SER A 116 -14.93 19.42 45.21
CA SER A 116 -15.94 18.71 45.99
C SER A 116 -15.82 17.20 45.81
N TYR A 117 -16.04 16.42 46.86
CA TYR A 117 -16.19 14.97 46.72
C TYR A 117 -17.52 14.61 46.06
N SER A 118 -17.55 13.50 45.34
CA SER A 118 -18.78 12.97 44.74
C SER A 118 -19.79 12.60 45.83
N ARG A 119 -21.08 12.90 45.60
CA ARG A 119 -22.17 12.52 46.50
C ARG A 119 -22.70 11.12 46.21
N ASP A 120 -22.35 10.54 45.07
CA ASP A 120 -22.99 9.35 44.52
C ASP A 120 -22.27 8.04 44.87
N VAL A 121 -21.04 8.12 45.38
CA VAL A 121 -20.24 6.95 45.79
C VAL A 121 -20.08 6.86 47.31
N PRO A 122 -20.09 5.68 47.94
CA PRO A 122 -19.98 5.55 49.39
C PRO A 122 -18.58 5.92 49.92
N VAL A 123 -17.51 5.56 49.20
CA VAL A 123 -16.13 5.96 49.50
C VAL A 123 -15.75 7.15 48.60
N LYS A 124 -15.22 8.21 49.20
CA LYS A 124 -14.93 9.50 48.55
C LYS A 124 -13.49 9.60 48.08
N ALA A 125 -12.58 8.96 48.81
CA ALA A 125 -11.18 8.83 48.44
C ALA A 125 -10.59 7.62 49.16
N SER A 126 -9.58 7.01 48.56
CA SER A 126 -8.76 5.96 49.18
C SER A 126 -7.30 6.23 48.90
N LEU A 127 -6.43 5.87 49.83
CA LEU A 127 -4.99 5.90 49.67
C LEU A 127 -4.38 4.66 50.32
N LEU A 128 -3.61 3.93 49.53
CA LEU A 128 -2.83 2.77 49.93
C LEU A 128 -1.35 3.11 49.87
N VAL A 129 -0.63 2.80 50.95
CA VAL A 129 0.84 2.87 51.03
C VAL A 129 1.37 1.48 51.31
N THR A 130 2.39 1.06 50.57
CA THR A 130 3.15 -0.16 50.87
C THR A 130 4.64 0.12 50.83
N ARG A 131 5.40 -0.43 51.79
CA ARG A 131 6.86 -0.32 51.81
C ARG A 131 7.51 -1.49 51.11
N HIS A 132 8.56 -1.17 50.37
CA HIS A 132 9.48 -2.09 49.74
C HIS A 132 10.89 -1.79 50.27
N ALA A 133 11.73 -2.83 50.42
CA ALA A 133 13.05 -2.68 50.99
C ALA A 133 13.92 -1.76 50.11
N GLN A 134 14.70 -0.86 50.73
CA GLN A 134 15.77 -0.15 50.02
C GLN A 134 16.84 -1.19 49.65
N ASN A 135 16.67 -1.70 48.43
CA ASN A 135 17.46 -2.67 47.64
C ASN A 135 16.56 -3.46 46.67
N THR A 136 15.24 -3.23 46.63
CA THR A 136 14.33 -3.95 45.72
C THR A 136 13.75 -3.08 44.62
N LEU A 137 14.38 -1.95 44.29
CA LEU A 137 13.75 -0.97 43.40
C LEU A 137 14.76 -0.22 42.50
N ASP A 138 15.68 -0.97 41.89
CA ASP A 138 16.12 -0.70 40.52
C ASP A 138 14.95 -0.79 39.51
N ASN A 139 13.78 -1.27 39.96
CA ASN A 139 12.70 -1.71 39.10
C ASN A 139 11.35 -1.02 39.40
N LEU A 140 11.15 0.19 38.90
CA LEU A 140 9.86 0.51 38.22
C LEU A 140 9.86 -0.14 36.80
N VAL A 141 10.58 -1.26 36.69
CA VAL A 141 11.26 -1.90 35.57
C VAL A 141 11.42 -3.37 35.98
N ASP A 142 10.35 -4.13 36.22
CA ASP A 142 10.56 -5.60 36.34
C ASP A 142 10.58 -6.29 34.96
N GLY A 143 10.77 -5.49 33.90
CA GLY A 143 11.53 -5.96 32.77
C GLY A 143 12.99 -6.12 33.17
N ASN A 144 13.53 -7.32 33.06
CA ASN A 144 14.91 -7.74 33.39
C ASN A 144 16.08 -6.91 32.78
N ASN A 145 15.85 -5.73 32.19
CA ASN A 145 16.83 -4.88 31.52
C ASN A 145 16.56 -3.37 31.75
N THR A 146 17.63 -2.56 31.67
CA THR A 146 17.60 -1.10 31.91
C THR A 146 16.57 -0.35 31.06
N GLY A 147 15.75 0.48 31.71
CA GLY A 147 14.77 1.38 31.08
C GLY A 147 13.51 0.72 30.54
N ALA A 148 13.33 -0.58 30.77
CA ALA A 148 12.14 -1.31 30.33
C ALA A 148 10.92 -1.02 31.22
N VAL A 149 9.72 -1.01 30.64
CA VAL A 149 8.45 -0.89 31.35
C VAL A 149 7.66 -2.17 31.17
N ARG A 150 7.39 -2.87 32.28
CA ARG A 150 6.53 -4.05 32.32
C ARG A 150 5.23 -3.67 33.03
N SER A 151 4.08 -3.92 32.39
CA SER A 151 2.75 -3.58 32.91
C SER A 151 1.93 -4.81 33.26
N ILE A 152 0.76 -4.59 33.88
CA ILE A 152 -0.14 -5.64 34.37
C ILE A 152 -0.54 -6.60 33.24
N GLY A 153 -0.36 -7.91 33.48
CA GLY A 153 -0.72 -9.00 32.56
C GLY A 153 0.47 -9.60 31.78
N ALA A 154 1.59 -8.90 31.67
CA ALA A 154 2.73 -9.37 30.89
C ALA A 154 3.31 -10.67 31.48
N ARG A 155 4.03 -11.49 30.71
CA ARG A 155 4.60 -12.76 31.20
C ARG A 155 5.58 -12.54 32.36
N ASP A 156 5.50 -13.36 33.42
CA ASP A 156 6.42 -13.29 34.56
C ASP A 156 7.79 -13.95 34.29
N ASP A 157 7.89 -14.77 33.24
CA ASP A 157 8.98 -15.74 33.02
C ASP A 157 9.98 -15.38 31.91
N TYR A 158 10.01 -14.13 31.43
CA TYR A 158 10.87 -13.73 30.31
C TYR A 158 11.78 -12.53 30.59
N THR A 159 12.85 -12.40 29.81
CA THR A 159 13.75 -11.25 29.83
C THR A 159 13.28 -10.17 28.87
N MET A 160 12.83 -9.03 29.41
CA MET A 160 12.53 -7.83 28.63
C MET A 160 13.78 -7.24 27.98
N GLY A 161 13.67 -6.56 26.84
CA GLY A 161 14.78 -5.82 26.24
C GLY A 161 15.03 -4.46 26.91
N GLN A 162 16.21 -3.86 26.71
CA GLN A 162 16.49 -2.50 27.18
C GLN A 162 15.53 -1.50 26.54
N TYR A 163 14.96 -0.59 27.33
CA TYR A 163 13.96 0.39 26.88
C TYR A 163 12.71 -0.24 26.21
N ALA A 164 12.41 -1.50 26.51
CA ALA A 164 11.25 -2.19 25.94
C ALA A 164 9.98 -1.92 26.75
N THR A 165 8.81 -2.03 26.12
CA THR A 165 7.50 -1.90 26.77
C THR A 165 6.66 -3.14 26.50
N ALA A 166 6.11 -3.75 27.56
CA ALA A 166 5.19 -4.88 27.45
C ALA A 166 3.91 -4.62 28.25
N LEU A 167 2.78 -4.58 27.57
CA LEU A 167 1.44 -4.28 28.09
C LEU A 167 0.47 -5.42 27.79
N GLY A 168 -0.44 -5.75 28.71
CA GLY A 168 -1.49 -6.75 28.48
C GLY A 168 -1.07 -8.20 28.76
N ILE A 169 -1.95 -9.16 28.50
CA ILE A 169 -1.86 -10.54 29.01
C ILE A 169 -0.86 -11.36 28.19
N ASN A 170 0.04 -12.09 28.83
CA ASN A 170 0.96 -13.02 28.17
C ASN A 170 1.84 -12.36 27.07
N THR A 171 2.12 -11.07 27.17
CA THR A 171 2.94 -10.34 26.19
C THR A 171 4.45 -10.43 26.50
N THR A 172 5.28 -10.31 25.47
CA THR A 172 6.74 -10.43 25.54
C THR A 172 7.42 -9.38 24.66
N ALA A 173 8.15 -8.44 25.25
CA ALA A 173 8.98 -7.47 24.53
C ALA A 173 10.47 -7.67 24.88
N SER A 174 11.16 -8.61 24.21
CA SER A 174 12.53 -9.01 24.56
C SER A 174 13.62 -8.24 23.83
N GLY A 175 13.27 -7.50 22.77
CA GLY A 175 14.22 -6.73 21.96
C GLY A 175 14.51 -5.35 22.53
N ARG A 176 15.69 -4.78 22.26
CA ARG A 176 16.01 -3.40 22.64
C ARG A 176 15.05 -2.42 21.93
N TYR A 177 14.46 -1.47 22.65
CA TYR A 177 13.40 -0.57 22.16
C TYR A 177 12.16 -1.28 21.60
N SER A 178 11.91 -2.54 21.97
CA SER A 178 10.72 -3.27 21.48
C SER A 178 9.45 -2.87 22.21
N HIS A 179 8.30 -3.01 21.56
CA HIS A 179 6.98 -2.75 22.13
C HIS A 179 6.06 -3.94 21.87
N ALA A 180 5.41 -4.46 22.91
CA ALA A 180 4.38 -5.50 22.80
C ALA A 180 3.13 -5.10 23.60
N GLU A 181 1.96 -5.07 22.97
CA GLU A 181 0.69 -4.74 23.60
C GLU A 181 -0.40 -5.76 23.24
N GLY A 182 -1.34 -6.04 24.15
CA GLY A 182 -2.53 -6.86 23.89
C GLY A 182 -2.57 -8.20 24.62
N ASP A 183 -2.97 -9.27 23.94
CA ASP A 183 -3.01 -10.64 24.49
C ASP A 183 -2.13 -11.58 23.65
N SER A 184 -1.14 -12.18 24.30
CA SER A 184 -0.23 -13.17 23.72
C SER A 184 0.60 -12.62 22.56
N THR A 185 1.03 -11.36 22.64
CA THR A 185 1.84 -10.69 21.62
C THR A 185 3.34 -10.76 21.93
N THR A 186 4.17 -10.88 20.90
CA THR A 186 5.63 -11.04 21.05
C THR A 186 6.41 -10.11 20.13
N ALA A 187 7.27 -9.27 20.69
CA ALA A 187 8.23 -8.41 19.99
C ALA A 187 9.67 -8.76 20.41
N SER A 188 10.45 -9.41 19.53
CA SER A 188 11.68 -10.10 19.96
C SER A 188 12.98 -9.34 19.73
N ASN A 189 13.04 -8.42 18.77
CA ASN A 189 14.28 -7.83 18.27
C ASN A 189 14.31 -6.30 18.33
N TRP A 190 15.41 -5.70 17.89
CA TRP A 190 15.63 -4.26 18.00
C TRP A 190 14.51 -3.47 17.31
N GLY A 191 13.76 -2.66 18.08
CA GLY A 191 12.70 -1.80 17.57
C GLY A 191 11.48 -2.57 17.03
N ALA A 192 11.33 -3.84 17.37
CA ALA A 192 10.17 -4.63 16.99
C ALA A 192 8.92 -4.14 17.73
N HIS A 193 7.79 -4.05 17.03
CA HIS A 193 6.48 -3.68 17.57
C HIS A 193 5.45 -4.80 17.29
N ALA A 194 4.72 -5.26 18.31
CA ALA A 194 3.59 -6.18 18.18
C ALA A 194 2.37 -5.70 18.99
N GLU A 195 1.20 -5.62 18.38
CA GLU A 195 -0.05 -5.19 19.04
C GLU A 195 -1.21 -6.16 18.73
N GLY A 196 -2.16 -6.34 19.66
CA GLY A 196 -3.41 -7.05 19.40
C GLY A 196 -3.50 -8.45 20.02
N TYR A 197 -3.91 -9.47 19.26
CA TYR A 197 -4.13 -10.83 19.75
C TYR A 197 -3.27 -11.86 19.01
N LEU A 198 -2.39 -12.58 19.71
CA LEU A 198 -1.51 -13.59 19.09
C LEU A 198 -0.65 -13.03 17.95
N THR A 199 -0.14 -11.80 18.07
CA THR A 199 0.72 -11.18 17.06
C THR A 199 2.21 -11.37 17.39
N THR A 200 3.04 -11.52 16.36
CA THR A 200 4.48 -11.78 16.52
C THR A 200 5.31 -10.90 15.59
N SER A 201 6.27 -10.20 16.16
CA SER A 201 7.22 -9.31 15.50
C SER A 201 8.63 -9.75 15.87
N SER A 202 9.27 -10.56 15.02
CA SER A 202 10.44 -11.36 15.42
C SER A 202 11.79 -10.86 14.91
N SER A 203 11.85 -9.77 14.13
CA SER A 203 13.09 -9.25 13.53
C SER A 203 13.30 -7.76 13.85
N SER A 204 14.39 -7.16 13.37
CA SER A 204 14.66 -5.75 13.64
C SER A 204 13.68 -4.85 12.89
N PHE A 205 13.15 -3.82 13.56
CA PHE A 205 12.21 -2.84 13.02
C PHE A 205 10.93 -3.43 12.40
N THR A 206 10.51 -4.63 12.84
CA THR A 206 9.26 -5.23 12.38
C THR A 206 8.05 -4.65 13.09
N HIS A 207 6.90 -4.63 12.43
CA HIS A 207 5.61 -4.27 13.04
C HIS A 207 4.56 -5.34 12.74
N ALA A 208 3.83 -5.81 13.75
CA ALA A 208 2.72 -6.73 13.58
C ALA A 208 1.50 -6.32 14.41
N GLU A 209 0.34 -6.08 13.80
CA GLU A 209 -0.88 -5.65 14.50
C GLU A 209 -2.15 -6.42 14.07
N GLY A 210 -3.18 -6.40 14.91
CA GLY A 210 -4.44 -7.12 14.68
C GLY A 210 -4.52 -8.46 15.40
N ALA A 211 -4.81 -9.55 14.69
CA ALA A 211 -4.96 -10.88 15.27
C ALA A 211 -4.25 -11.95 14.45
N TYR A 212 -3.43 -12.80 15.08
CA TYR A 212 -2.63 -13.84 14.40
C TYR A 212 -1.65 -13.31 13.35
N SER A 213 -1.28 -12.02 13.39
CA SER A 213 -0.37 -11.38 12.44
C SER A 213 1.09 -11.65 12.78
N ILE A 214 1.93 -11.94 11.78
CA ILE A 214 3.34 -12.30 11.96
C ILE A 214 4.23 -11.48 11.02
N ALA A 215 5.14 -10.68 11.58
CA ALA A 215 6.22 -10.02 10.85
C ALA A 215 7.57 -10.60 11.26
N SER A 216 8.27 -11.29 10.35
CA SER A 216 9.40 -12.17 10.71
C SER A 216 10.76 -11.81 10.12
N ARG A 217 10.85 -10.85 9.20
CA ARG A 217 12.11 -10.38 8.59
C ARG A 217 12.31 -8.89 8.80
N ASN A 218 13.54 -8.40 8.72
CA ASN A 218 13.85 -6.99 9.00
C ASN A 218 12.93 -6.02 8.24
N SER A 219 12.42 -5.03 8.96
CA SER A 219 11.51 -3.99 8.45
C SER A 219 10.22 -4.50 7.81
N ALA A 220 9.79 -5.74 8.10
CA ALA A 220 8.51 -6.27 7.64
C ALA A 220 7.34 -5.72 8.46
N HIS A 221 6.18 -5.54 7.83
CA HIS A 221 4.95 -5.06 8.44
C HIS A 221 3.79 -6.03 8.15
N ALA A 222 3.05 -6.46 9.17
CA ALA A 222 1.87 -7.32 9.02
C ALA A 222 0.68 -6.80 9.83
N GLU A 223 -0.45 -6.51 9.19
CA GLU A 223 -1.66 -6.01 9.86
C GLU A 223 -2.93 -6.78 9.47
N GLY A 224 -3.91 -6.91 10.37
CA GLY A 224 -5.19 -7.57 10.08
C GLY A 224 -5.41 -8.92 10.78
N TRP A 225 -5.97 -9.92 10.10
CA TRP A 225 -6.29 -11.25 10.67
C TRP A 225 -5.54 -12.37 9.95
N GLY A 226 -4.61 -13.03 10.63
CA GLY A 226 -3.83 -14.15 10.08
C GLY A 226 -2.89 -13.74 8.96
N THR A 227 -2.34 -12.52 9.00
CA THR A 227 -1.42 -12.01 7.97
C THR A 227 0.03 -12.34 8.28
N ALA A 228 0.86 -12.54 7.26
CA ALA A 228 2.26 -12.92 7.43
C ALA A 228 3.19 -12.15 6.48
N ALA A 229 4.05 -11.29 7.04
CA ALA A 229 5.11 -10.59 6.33
C ALA A 229 6.47 -11.20 6.68
N SER A 230 6.97 -12.05 5.78
CA SER A 230 8.13 -12.93 5.97
C SER A 230 9.27 -12.71 4.98
N GLY A 231 9.18 -11.69 4.13
CA GLY A 231 10.28 -11.17 3.31
C GLY A 231 10.89 -9.90 3.92
N LEU A 232 12.15 -9.58 3.56
CA LEU A 232 12.77 -8.32 3.97
C LEU A 232 11.97 -7.13 3.43
N PHE A 233 11.67 -6.13 4.25
CA PHE A 233 10.87 -4.96 3.86
C PHE A 233 9.49 -5.31 3.26
N SER A 234 8.93 -6.47 3.60
CA SER A 234 7.64 -6.92 3.08
C SER A 234 6.47 -6.33 3.86
N HIS A 235 5.33 -6.15 3.19
CA HIS A 235 4.08 -5.70 3.80
C HIS A 235 2.95 -6.69 3.54
N ALA A 236 2.18 -7.06 4.56
CA ALA A 236 0.99 -7.92 4.43
C ALA A 236 -0.19 -7.34 5.23
N GLU A 237 -1.31 -7.02 4.56
CA GLU A 237 -2.51 -6.48 5.22
C GLU A 237 -3.78 -7.25 4.85
N GLY A 238 -4.83 -7.17 5.68
CA GLY A 238 -6.13 -7.79 5.40
C GLY A 238 -6.39 -9.11 6.14
N ASN A 239 -6.89 -10.14 5.45
CA ASN A 239 -7.30 -11.42 6.07
C ASN A 239 -6.67 -12.63 5.37
N ASN A 240 -5.84 -13.38 6.09
CA ASN A 240 -5.05 -14.52 5.60
C ASN A 240 -4.09 -14.17 4.45
N THR A 241 -3.50 -12.98 4.44
CA THR A 241 -2.56 -12.56 3.38
C THR A 241 -1.12 -12.95 3.73
N THR A 242 -0.30 -13.22 2.73
CA THR A 242 1.12 -13.60 2.94
C THR A 242 2.02 -12.86 1.96
N SER A 243 2.96 -12.10 2.51
CA SER A 243 3.99 -11.39 1.78
C SER A 243 5.34 -11.99 2.17
N SER A 244 5.96 -12.75 1.27
CA SER A 244 7.15 -13.57 1.57
C SER A 244 8.37 -13.24 0.71
N GLY A 245 8.19 -12.47 -0.36
CA GLY A 245 9.29 -11.94 -1.16
C GLY A 245 9.90 -10.69 -0.53
N THR A 246 11.18 -10.43 -0.81
CA THR A 246 11.83 -9.17 -0.43
C THR A 246 11.15 -7.99 -1.14
N TYR A 247 10.83 -6.91 -0.44
CA TYR A 247 10.05 -5.75 -0.94
C TYR A 247 8.64 -6.10 -1.45
N SER A 248 8.09 -7.26 -1.11
CA SER A 248 6.76 -7.66 -1.61
C SER A 248 5.61 -7.04 -0.80
N HIS A 249 4.44 -6.94 -1.42
CA HIS A 249 3.22 -6.46 -0.79
C HIS A 249 2.04 -7.40 -1.08
N ALA A 250 1.26 -7.77 -0.06
CA ALA A 250 0.06 -8.58 -0.21
C ALA A 250 -1.11 -7.99 0.60
N GLU A 251 -2.23 -7.69 -0.05
CA GLU A 251 -3.43 -7.12 0.58
C GLU A 251 -4.72 -7.84 0.19
N GLY A 252 -5.79 -7.67 0.97
CA GLY A 252 -7.12 -8.26 0.69
C GLY A 252 -7.42 -9.58 1.43
N TYR A 253 -7.95 -10.58 0.72
CA TYR A 253 -8.40 -11.86 1.31
C TYR A 253 -7.66 -13.06 0.70
N ARG A 254 -6.87 -13.78 1.49
CA ARG A 254 -6.13 -14.98 1.05
C ARG A 254 -5.21 -14.74 -0.15
N THR A 255 -4.56 -13.58 -0.20
CA THR A 255 -3.59 -13.24 -1.25
C THR A 255 -2.17 -13.66 -0.86
N THR A 256 -1.31 -13.89 -1.85
CA THR A 256 0.09 -14.26 -1.60
C THR A 256 1.02 -13.58 -2.60
N ALA A 257 1.96 -12.79 -2.09
CA ALA A 257 3.08 -12.24 -2.85
C ALA A 257 4.38 -12.95 -2.42
N SER A 258 4.96 -13.78 -3.29
CA SER A 258 6.15 -14.59 -2.97
C SER A 258 7.39 -14.26 -3.78
N GLY A 259 7.28 -13.47 -4.83
CA GLY A 259 8.43 -12.98 -5.59
C GLY A 259 9.04 -11.72 -4.99
N THR A 260 10.31 -11.47 -5.28
CA THR A 260 10.94 -10.18 -4.94
C THR A 260 10.22 -9.03 -5.66
N ALA A 261 9.90 -7.96 -4.93
CA ALA A 261 9.15 -6.80 -5.42
C ALA A 261 7.82 -7.18 -6.10
N SER A 262 7.17 -8.25 -5.64
CA SER A 262 5.87 -8.69 -6.16
C SER A 262 4.70 -8.06 -5.41
N HIS A 263 3.55 -7.93 -6.08
CA HIS A 263 2.33 -7.36 -5.51
C HIS A 263 1.12 -8.28 -5.74
N ALA A 264 0.36 -8.62 -4.68
CA ALA A 264 -0.87 -9.40 -4.79
C ALA A 264 -2.03 -8.74 -4.04
N GLU A 265 -3.14 -8.45 -4.73
CA GLU A 265 -4.33 -7.82 -4.14
C GLU A 265 -5.64 -8.50 -4.57
N GLY A 266 -6.75 -8.14 -3.89
CA GLY A 266 -8.06 -8.75 -4.13
C GLY A 266 -8.31 -10.01 -3.30
N ALA A 267 -8.74 -11.10 -3.93
CA ALA A 267 -9.13 -12.34 -3.25
C ALA A 267 -8.56 -13.59 -3.93
N TYR A 268 -7.82 -14.42 -3.18
CA TYR A 268 -7.16 -15.62 -3.69
C TYR A 268 -6.14 -15.37 -4.82
N SER A 269 -5.62 -14.15 -4.94
CA SER A 269 -4.63 -13.77 -5.95
C SER A 269 -3.22 -14.18 -5.51
N LYS A 270 -2.38 -14.59 -6.48
CA LYS A 270 -0.99 -15.02 -6.21
C LYS A 270 0.01 -14.37 -7.17
N ALA A 271 0.89 -13.53 -6.63
CA ALA A 271 2.07 -13.02 -7.33
C ALA A 271 3.30 -13.87 -6.96
N SER A 272 3.60 -14.85 -7.79
CA SER A 272 4.48 -15.98 -7.47
C SER A 272 5.94 -15.84 -7.89
N ASP A 273 6.30 -14.83 -8.67
CA ASP A 273 7.66 -14.59 -9.17
C ASP A 273 8.09 -13.13 -9.06
N ASN A 274 9.37 -12.86 -9.28
CA ASN A 274 9.98 -11.54 -9.18
C ASN A 274 9.24 -10.53 -10.08
N TYR A 275 9.00 -9.34 -9.54
CA TYR A 275 8.32 -8.22 -10.20
C TYR A 275 6.88 -8.50 -10.65
N SER A 276 6.31 -9.64 -10.26
CA SER A 276 4.99 -10.03 -10.74
C SER A 276 3.86 -9.34 -9.96
N HIS A 277 2.74 -9.10 -10.62
CA HIS A 277 1.56 -8.44 -10.06
C HIS A 277 0.31 -9.27 -10.33
N ALA A 278 -0.45 -9.62 -9.29
CA ALA A 278 -1.73 -10.33 -9.41
C ALA A 278 -2.85 -9.60 -8.68
N GLU A 279 -3.92 -9.23 -9.38
CA GLU A 279 -5.11 -8.59 -8.80
C GLU A 279 -6.41 -9.30 -9.21
N GLY A 280 -7.50 -9.04 -8.49
CA GLY A 280 -8.82 -9.61 -8.80
C GLY A 280 -9.19 -10.83 -7.95
N HIS A 281 -9.80 -11.86 -8.57
CA HIS A 281 -10.32 -13.04 -7.88
C HIS A 281 -9.74 -14.33 -8.49
N TYR A 282 -9.00 -15.11 -7.71
CA TYR A 282 -8.30 -16.34 -8.15
C TYR A 282 -7.38 -16.13 -9.38
N THR A 283 -6.63 -15.04 -9.42
CA THR A 283 -5.59 -14.80 -10.44
C THR A 283 -4.21 -15.26 -9.94
N ASN A 284 -3.33 -15.68 -10.84
CA ASN A 284 -2.01 -16.17 -10.47
C ASN A 284 -0.99 -15.86 -11.56
N THR A 285 0.15 -15.28 -11.20
CA THR A 285 1.25 -15.02 -12.15
C THR A 285 2.02 -16.27 -12.53
N ASN A 286 1.73 -17.41 -11.90
CA ASN A 286 2.13 -18.74 -12.33
C ASN A 286 3.63 -18.89 -12.65
N GLN A 287 4.48 -18.37 -11.76
CA GLN A 287 5.94 -18.41 -11.87
C GLN A 287 6.48 -17.71 -13.11
N HIS A 288 5.79 -16.66 -13.56
CA HIS A 288 6.25 -15.80 -14.64
C HIS A 288 6.76 -14.47 -14.10
N VAL A 289 8.06 -14.26 -14.29
CA VAL A 289 8.78 -13.02 -13.91
C VAL A 289 8.11 -11.83 -14.60
N GLY A 290 7.82 -10.77 -13.85
CA GLY A 290 7.26 -9.53 -14.38
C GLY A 290 5.87 -9.63 -15.00
N ALA A 291 5.17 -10.76 -14.83
CA ALA A 291 3.81 -10.91 -15.34
C ALA A 291 2.83 -10.05 -14.54
N HIS A 292 1.86 -9.44 -15.22
CA HIS A 292 0.74 -8.72 -14.62
C HIS A 292 -0.57 -9.41 -15.02
N ILE A 293 -1.38 -9.83 -14.06
CA ILE A 293 -2.67 -10.47 -14.31
C ILE A 293 -3.78 -9.87 -13.45
N MET A 294 -4.93 -9.61 -14.08
CA MET A 294 -6.14 -9.11 -13.43
C MET A 294 -7.37 -9.92 -13.85
N GLY A 295 -8.49 -9.79 -13.14
CA GLY A 295 -9.79 -10.36 -13.53
C GLY A 295 -10.26 -11.52 -12.63
N ASN A 296 -10.87 -12.54 -13.22
CA ASN A 296 -11.50 -13.65 -12.48
C ASN A 296 -11.01 -15.00 -13.01
N TYR A 297 -10.46 -15.85 -12.14
CA TYR A 297 -9.97 -17.21 -12.41
C TYR A 297 -9.02 -17.31 -13.63
N GLY A 298 -7.73 -17.05 -13.44
CA GLY A 298 -6.75 -17.17 -14.52
C GLY A 298 -5.30 -17.34 -14.07
N ASP A 299 -4.48 -17.85 -14.98
CA ASP A 299 -3.02 -17.99 -14.83
C ASP A 299 -2.32 -17.24 -15.96
N ALA A 300 -1.26 -16.51 -15.63
CA ALA A 300 -0.33 -16.00 -16.63
C ALA A 300 0.41 -17.15 -17.32
N ASP A 301 0.85 -16.93 -18.56
CA ASP A 301 1.55 -17.96 -19.35
C ASP A 301 2.90 -17.50 -19.94
N THR A 302 3.30 -16.25 -19.70
CA THR A 302 4.50 -15.64 -20.29
C THR A 302 5.09 -14.58 -19.36
N ASN A 303 6.41 -14.49 -19.29
CA ASN A 303 7.15 -13.45 -18.54
C ASN A 303 6.90 -12.06 -19.13
N TYR A 304 7.05 -11.01 -18.31
CA TYR A 304 6.98 -9.59 -18.68
C TYR A 304 5.79 -9.22 -19.57
N SER A 305 4.65 -9.87 -19.32
CA SER A 305 3.45 -9.81 -20.16
C SER A 305 2.22 -9.47 -19.32
N TRP A 306 1.18 -8.95 -19.98
CA TRP A 306 -0.08 -8.55 -19.35
C TRP A 306 -1.22 -9.51 -19.73
N PHE A 307 -2.10 -9.80 -18.77
CA PHE A 307 -3.15 -10.80 -18.88
C PHE A 307 -4.49 -10.33 -18.28
N LEU A 308 -5.60 -10.58 -19.00
CA LEU A 308 -6.96 -10.44 -18.50
C LEU A 308 -7.60 -11.81 -18.30
N ALA A 309 -7.81 -12.22 -17.05
CA ALA A 309 -8.47 -13.46 -16.68
C ALA A 309 -10.00 -13.35 -16.77
N ASN A 310 -10.62 -14.40 -17.31
CA ASN A 310 -12.07 -14.54 -17.43
C ASN A 310 -12.50 -16.02 -17.36
N GLY A 311 -11.94 -16.76 -16.41
CA GLY A 311 -12.42 -18.08 -16.04
C GLY A 311 -13.70 -18.01 -15.19
N THR A 312 -14.32 -19.16 -14.99
CA THR A 312 -15.59 -19.29 -14.25
C THR A 312 -15.43 -19.91 -12.87
N ASP A 313 -14.42 -20.78 -12.71
CA ASP A 313 -14.05 -21.40 -11.43
C ASP A 313 -12.60 -21.92 -11.48
N ASN A 314 -12.11 -22.51 -10.37
CA ASN A 314 -10.74 -23.03 -10.29
C ASN A 314 -10.43 -24.22 -11.22
N SER A 315 -11.44 -24.94 -11.69
CA SER A 315 -11.30 -26.00 -12.69
C SER A 315 -11.41 -25.45 -14.12
N ASN A 316 -11.99 -24.26 -14.28
CA ASN A 316 -12.28 -23.60 -15.56
C ASN A 316 -11.66 -22.20 -15.60
N ARG A 317 -10.34 -22.15 -15.43
CA ARG A 317 -9.52 -20.94 -15.53
C ARG A 317 -9.32 -20.55 -17.00
N GLY A 318 -9.22 -19.26 -17.30
CA GLY A 318 -9.06 -18.81 -18.68
C GLY A 318 -8.66 -17.35 -18.82
N LEU A 319 -8.15 -17.01 -20.01
CA LEU A 319 -7.75 -15.66 -20.38
C LEU A 319 -8.67 -15.14 -21.50
N ALA A 320 -9.18 -13.92 -21.33
CA ALA A 320 -9.93 -13.22 -22.39
C ALA A 320 -9.00 -12.40 -23.30
N ALA A 321 -7.88 -11.91 -22.77
CA ALA A 321 -6.91 -11.16 -23.55
C ALA A 321 -5.50 -11.26 -22.94
N LYS A 322 -4.48 -11.09 -23.78
CA LYS A 322 -3.08 -10.92 -23.34
C LYS A 322 -2.27 -10.05 -24.29
N ILE A 323 -1.30 -9.34 -23.75
CA ILE A 323 -0.28 -8.59 -24.49
C ILE A 323 1.08 -9.10 -24.03
N LEU A 324 1.87 -9.64 -24.96
CA LEU A 324 3.12 -10.31 -24.67
C LEU A 324 4.31 -9.36 -24.75
N GLN A 325 5.41 -9.74 -24.07
CA GLN A 325 6.68 -9.00 -24.07
C GLN A 325 7.27 -8.76 -25.47
N ASP A 326 6.91 -9.56 -26.48
CA ASP A 326 7.35 -9.44 -27.87
C ASP A 326 6.51 -8.44 -28.69
N GLY A 327 5.47 -7.86 -28.09
CA GLY A 327 4.55 -6.91 -28.70
C GLY A 327 3.32 -7.55 -29.37
N ASN A 328 3.17 -8.89 -29.33
CA ASN A 328 1.98 -9.55 -29.83
C ASN A 328 0.81 -9.41 -28.85
N ALA A 329 -0.38 -9.14 -29.39
CA ALA A 329 -1.62 -9.06 -28.61
C ALA A 329 -2.62 -10.11 -29.10
N TYR A 330 -3.29 -10.77 -28.15
CA TYR A 330 -4.29 -11.81 -28.40
C TYR A 330 -5.55 -11.45 -27.62
N ILE A 331 -6.70 -11.50 -28.28
CA ILE A 331 -8.00 -11.12 -27.69
C ILE A 331 -9.02 -12.14 -28.18
N ASP A 332 -9.78 -12.71 -27.24
CA ASP A 332 -10.88 -13.59 -27.58
C ASP A 332 -12.08 -12.77 -28.08
N VAL A 333 -12.75 -13.29 -29.12
CA VAL A 333 -13.89 -12.66 -29.83
C VAL A 333 -13.54 -11.45 -30.70
N ALA A 334 -13.31 -10.26 -30.15
CA ALA A 334 -13.24 -9.04 -30.96
C ALA A 334 -12.60 -7.82 -30.29
N TRP A 335 -11.97 -6.97 -31.13
CA TRP A 335 -11.69 -5.58 -30.81
C TRP A 335 -12.64 -4.67 -31.60
N ASN A 336 -13.51 -3.95 -30.90
CA ASN A 336 -14.49 -3.07 -31.52
C ASN A 336 -13.88 -1.68 -31.77
N ALA A 337 -13.37 -1.46 -32.98
CA ALA A 337 -12.81 -0.18 -33.39
C ALA A 337 -13.91 0.85 -33.76
N GLY A 338 -13.65 2.13 -33.53
CA GLY A 338 -14.57 3.22 -33.91
C GLY A 338 -14.57 3.56 -35.42
N GLY A 339 -13.46 3.28 -36.11
CA GLY A 339 -13.34 3.46 -37.57
C GLY A 339 -13.87 2.27 -38.36
N ALA A 340 -14.27 2.50 -39.61
CA ALA A 340 -14.98 1.52 -40.44
C ALA A 340 -14.12 0.90 -41.57
N ASP A 341 -12.82 1.21 -41.58
CA ASP A 341 -11.86 0.80 -42.60
C ASP A 341 -10.58 0.19 -42.00
N TYR A 342 -9.96 -0.66 -42.82
CA TYR A 342 -8.56 -1.06 -42.67
C TYR A 342 -7.70 -0.18 -43.58
N ALA A 343 -6.63 0.35 -43.02
CA ALA A 343 -5.70 1.21 -43.73
C ALA A 343 -4.25 0.82 -43.47
N GLU A 344 -3.36 1.26 -44.33
CA GLU A 344 -1.91 1.18 -44.11
C GLU A 344 -1.26 2.54 -44.38
N MET A 345 -0.11 2.79 -43.75
CA MET A 345 0.67 3.99 -44.05
C MET A 345 1.61 3.77 -45.23
N PHE A 346 1.61 4.73 -46.16
CA PHE A 346 2.47 4.77 -47.35
C PHE A 346 3.23 6.10 -47.43
N GLU A 347 4.41 6.06 -48.06
CA GLU A 347 5.22 7.25 -48.31
C GLU A 347 4.80 7.93 -49.63
N THR A 348 4.68 9.24 -49.65
CA THR A 348 4.32 10.00 -50.86
C THR A 348 5.53 10.22 -51.77
N ALA A 349 5.32 10.12 -53.08
CA ALA A 349 6.38 10.35 -54.08
C ALA A 349 6.89 11.80 -54.05
N SER A 350 6.03 12.75 -53.69
CA SER A 350 6.35 14.17 -53.61
C SER A 350 7.04 14.58 -52.31
N GLY A 351 7.06 13.73 -51.28
CA GLY A 351 7.46 14.09 -49.92
C GLY A 351 6.50 15.04 -49.21
N SER A 352 5.36 15.37 -49.84
CA SER A 352 4.31 16.23 -49.28
C SER A 352 3.07 15.41 -48.93
N PRO A 353 2.28 15.81 -47.91
CA PRO A 353 1.09 15.07 -47.50
C PRO A 353 0.01 15.09 -48.59
N ILE A 354 -0.82 14.05 -48.60
CA ILE A 354 -2.06 14.00 -49.37
C ILE A 354 -3.20 14.07 -48.36
N GLU A 355 -3.97 15.17 -48.41
CA GLU A 355 -5.12 15.38 -47.53
C GLU A 355 -6.13 14.23 -47.63
N PRO A 356 -6.96 13.98 -46.60
CA PRO A 356 -7.98 12.93 -46.66
C PRO A 356 -8.99 13.11 -47.80
N GLY A 357 -9.47 11.98 -48.30
CA GLY A 357 -10.53 11.86 -49.30
C GLY A 357 -10.10 11.91 -50.76
N TYR A 358 -8.81 11.72 -51.08
CA TYR A 358 -8.33 11.56 -52.44
C TYR A 358 -8.08 10.07 -52.74
N PHE A 359 -8.45 9.63 -53.94
CA PHE A 359 -7.99 8.35 -54.46
C PHE A 359 -6.48 8.40 -54.68
N VAL A 360 -5.79 7.31 -54.35
CA VAL A 360 -4.35 7.17 -54.49
C VAL A 360 -3.97 5.92 -55.27
N THR A 361 -2.84 5.99 -55.95
CA THR A 361 -2.22 4.87 -56.67
C THR A 361 -0.72 4.81 -56.37
N LEU A 362 -0.07 3.73 -56.80
CA LEU A 362 1.37 3.54 -56.65
C LEU A 362 2.14 4.35 -57.71
N ASP A 363 3.27 4.89 -57.30
CA ASP A 363 4.21 5.63 -58.13
C ASP A 363 5.61 5.02 -57.97
N GLY A 364 6.15 4.47 -59.06
CA GLY A 364 7.44 3.79 -59.03
C GLY A 364 7.50 2.54 -58.14
N GLY A 365 6.36 1.97 -57.76
CA GLY A 365 6.24 0.69 -57.05
C GLY A 365 5.85 0.80 -55.57
N GLU A 366 6.59 1.57 -54.77
CA GLU A 366 6.41 1.60 -53.30
C GLU A 366 5.79 2.90 -52.76
N LYS A 367 5.93 4.00 -53.50
CA LYS A 367 5.43 5.32 -53.08
C LYS A 367 4.03 5.55 -53.64
N ILE A 368 3.34 6.55 -53.11
CA ILE A 368 1.99 6.90 -53.55
C ILE A 368 1.90 8.31 -54.12
N ARG A 369 0.93 8.47 -55.04
CA ARG A 369 0.45 9.77 -55.55
C ARG A 369 -1.06 9.74 -55.67
N LYS A 370 -1.66 10.90 -55.94
CA LYS A 370 -3.09 10.97 -56.31
C LYS A 370 -3.31 10.16 -57.59
N ALA A 371 -4.35 9.32 -57.59
CA ALA A 371 -4.78 8.61 -58.77
C ALA A 371 -5.48 9.56 -59.73
N THR A 372 -5.47 9.23 -61.02
CA THR A 372 -6.19 9.93 -62.07
C THR A 372 -7.04 8.94 -62.86
N GLU A 373 -7.89 9.46 -63.75
CA GLU A 373 -8.70 8.65 -64.67
C GLU A 373 -7.89 7.77 -65.65
N SER A 374 -6.58 8.02 -65.79
CA SER A 374 -5.68 7.21 -66.62
C SER A 374 -5.05 6.04 -65.88
N ASP A 375 -5.19 5.96 -64.56
CA ASP A 375 -4.63 4.88 -63.75
C ASP A 375 -5.54 3.66 -63.81
N ASP A 376 -4.96 2.51 -64.14
CA ASP A 376 -5.64 1.21 -64.19
C ASP A 376 -5.77 0.56 -62.80
N TYR A 377 -4.86 0.92 -61.89
CA TYR A 377 -4.84 0.44 -60.52
C TYR A 377 -5.07 1.58 -59.52
N ILE A 378 -6.01 1.37 -58.61
CA ILE A 378 -6.31 2.28 -57.50
C ILE A 378 -5.98 1.54 -56.20
N LEU A 379 -4.99 2.04 -55.47
CA LEU A 379 -4.53 1.44 -54.22
C LEU A 379 -5.57 1.62 -53.10
N GLY A 380 -6.14 2.82 -52.99
CA GLY A 380 -6.97 3.19 -51.84
C GLY A 380 -7.44 4.63 -51.86
N VAL A 381 -7.93 5.09 -50.71
CA VAL A 381 -8.28 6.50 -50.46
C VAL A 381 -7.50 7.02 -49.26
N SER A 382 -6.89 8.20 -49.37
CA SER A 382 -6.27 8.85 -48.21
C SER A 382 -7.31 9.07 -47.09
N THR A 383 -6.97 8.68 -45.86
CA THR A 383 -7.89 8.70 -44.71
C THR A 383 -7.18 9.21 -43.46
N ALA A 384 -7.95 9.62 -42.45
CA ALA A 384 -7.45 10.06 -41.15
C ALA A 384 -8.16 9.39 -39.97
N ALA A 385 -9.15 8.52 -40.21
CA ALA A 385 -10.05 7.98 -39.18
C ALA A 385 -10.27 6.47 -39.34
N SER A 386 -9.18 5.72 -39.51
CA SER A 386 -9.23 4.27 -39.71
C SER A 386 -9.46 3.49 -38.44
N GLY A 387 -10.15 2.35 -38.54
CA GLY A 387 -10.37 1.45 -37.41
C GLY A 387 -9.09 0.70 -37.03
N ILE A 388 -8.36 0.24 -38.04
CA ILE A 388 -7.07 -0.44 -37.89
C ILE A 388 -6.09 0.17 -38.90
N VAL A 389 -4.89 0.50 -38.44
CA VAL A 389 -3.80 1.04 -39.28
C VAL A 389 -2.59 0.11 -39.23
N GLY A 390 -2.36 -0.63 -40.31
CA GLY A 390 -1.14 -1.40 -40.54
C GLY A 390 0.05 -0.51 -40.89
N ASN A 391 1.26 -1.04 -40.71
CA ASN A 391 2.51 -0.36 -41.07
C ASN A 391 2.68 1.05 -40.44
N ALA A 392 2.08 1.32 -39.28
CA ALA A 392 2.15 2.65 -38.66
C ALA A 392 3.54 3.04 -38.12
N GLY A 393 4.38 2.07 -37.75
CA GLY A 393 5.70 2.35 -37.16
C GLY A 393 5.60 3.25 -35.92
N ALA A 394 4.67 2.96 -35.01
CA ALA A 394 4.37 3.87 -33.91
C ALA A 394 5.41 3.84 -32.76
N LEU A 395 6.05 2.68 -32.54
CA LEU A 395 6.81 2.42 -31.30
C LEU A 395 8.32 2.60 -31.45
N ARG A 396 8.86 2.32 -32.64
CA ARG A 396 10.31 2.33 -32.87
C ARG A 396 10.63 2.46 -34.35
N TRP A 397 11.89 2.79 -34.63
CA TRP A 397 12.43 2.65 -35.97
C TRP A 397 12.25 1.20 -36.45
N LYS A 398 11.73 1.05 -37.67
CA LYS A 398 11.28 -0.24 -38.21
C LYS A 398 12.37 -1.32 -38.14
N ASP A 399 13.61 -0.93 -38.42
CA ASP A 399 14.75 -1.84 -38.50
C ASP A 399 15.62 -1.81 -37.23
N LYS A 400 15.08 -1.37 -36.08
CA LYS A 400 15.83 -1.36 -34.81
C LYS A 400 16.36 -2.75 -34.43
N TYR A 401 15.59 -3.80 -34.72
CA TYR A 401 15.99 -5.18 -34.45
C TYR A 401 16.28 -5.91 -35.77
N LEU A 402 17.24 -6.83 -35.72
CA LEU A 402 17.52 -7.73 -36.84
C LEU A 402 16.32 -8.65 -37.07
N THR A 403 15.96 -8.79 -38.34
CA THR A 403 14.91 -9.70 -38.80
C THR A 403 15.50 -10.72 -39.77
N ASP A 404 14.83 -11.87 -39.91
CA ASP A 404 15.12 -12.79 -41.00
C ASP A 404 14.52 -12.31 -42.34
N GLU A 405 14.66 -13.12 -43.38
CA GLU A 405 14.16 -12.78 -44.74
C GLU A 405 12.63 -12.64 -44.82
N TRP A 406 11.89 -13.07 -43.80
CA TRP A 406 10.43 -13.02 -43.71
C TRP A 406 9.94 -11.94 -42.71
N GLY A 407 10.85 -11.17 -42.12
CA GLY A 407 10.52 -10.10 -41.18
C GLY A 407 10.36 -10.55 -39.72
N VAL A 408 10.69 -11.80 -39.38
CA VAL A 408 10.62 -12.29 -38.00
C VAL A 408 11.83 -11.77 -37.22
N ILE A 409 11.59 -11.16 -36.06
CA ILE A 409 12.64 -10.64 -35.19
C ILE A 409 13.50 -11.80 -34.68
N ARG A 410 14.83 -11.66 -34.85
CA ARG A 410 15.79 -12.62 -34.31
C ARG A 410 16.09 -12.28 -32.85
N CYS A 411 16.09 -13.31 -32.01
CA CYS A 411 16.43 -13.21 -30.60
C CYS A 411 17.70 -14.00 -30.28
N HIS A 412 18.35 -13.65 -29.18
CA HIS A 412 19.47 -14.38 -28.61
C HIS A 412 19.32 -14.48 -27.10
N GLU A 413 19.97 -15.48 -26.51
CA GLU A 413 20.07 -15.60 -25.06
C GLU A 413 21.15 -14.66 -24.53
N VAL A 414 20.83 -13.97 -23.43
CA VAL A 414 21.70 -13.04 -22.73
C VAL A 414 21.80 -13.49 -21.28
N GLU A 415 23.02 -13.65 -20.78
CA GLU A 415 23.26 -13.87 -19.35
C GLU A 415 23.15 -12.55 -18.61
N ILE A 416 22.19 -12.48 -17.68
CA ILE A 416 22.00 -11.37 -16.77
C ILE A 416 22.74 -11.71 -15.48
N PRO A 417 23.70 -10.88 -15.03
CA PRO A 417 24.41 -11.11 -13.79
C PRO A 417 23.46 -10.98 -12.58
N GLU A 418 23.87 -11.54 -11.45
CA GLU A 418 23.13 -11.38 -10.20
C GLU A 418 23.04 -9.90 -9.78
N GLU A 419 21.89 -9.50 -9.24
CA GLU A 419 21.69 -8.20 -8.61
C GLU A 419 21.88 -8.34 -7.11
N ARG A 420 22.69 -7.46 -6.53
CA ARG A 420 23.00 -7.43 -5.10
C ARG A 420 22.51 -6.14 -4.46
N GLY A 421 22.01 -6.25 -3.23
CA GLY A 421 21.65 -5.11 -2.40
C GLY A 421 22.86 -4.33 -1.89
N GLU A 422 22.62 -3.19 -1.26
CA GLU A 422 23.66 -2.37 -0.61
C GLU A 422 24.41 -3.14 0.49
N ASP A 423 23.79 -4.16 1.07
CA ASP A 423 24.33 -5.08 2.08
C ASP A 423 25.09 -6.29 1.48
N GLY A 424 25.11 -6.41 0.15
CA GLY A 424 25.75 -7.50 -0.58
C GLY A 424 24.91 -8.78 -0.68
N GLU A 425 23.69 -8.81 -0.16
CA GLU A 425 22.78 -9.96 -0.35
C GLU A 425 22.35 -10.05 -1.83
N ILE A 426 22.28 -11.28 -2.37
CA ILE A 426 21.76 -11.51 -3.72
C ILE A 426 20.25 -11.28 -3.65
N ILE A 427 19.80 -10.19 -4.27
CA ILE A 427 18.38 -9.87 -4.42
C ILE A 427 17.81 -10.69 -5.60
N ILE A 428 18.61 -10.85 -6.66
CA ILE A 428 18.23 -11.57 -7.88
C ILE A 428 19.40 -12.44 -8.32
N PRO A 429 19.23 -13.76 -8.41
CA PRO A 429 20.25 -14.64 -8.96
C PRO A 429 20.54 -14.34 -10.44
N ALA A 430 21.77 -14.62 -10.86
CA ALA A 430 22.10 -14.62 -12.29
C ALA A 430 21.16 -15.56 -13.04
N HIS A 431 20.67 -15.13 -14.20
CA HIS A 431 19.72 -15.87 -15.02
C HIS A 431 19.90 -15.54 -16.50
N THR A 432 19.18 -16.26 -17.36
CA THR A 432 19.24 -16.06 -18.81
C THR A 432 17.93 -15.46 -19.31
N GLU A 433 18.03 -14.45 -20.17
CA GLU A 433 16.89 -13.83 -20.83
C GLU A 433 16.98 -13.98 -22.35
N THR A 434 15.83 -14.13 -23.02
CA THR A 434 15.76 -14.05 -24.47
C THR A 434 15.48 -12.61 -24.88
N GLN A 435 16.42 -11.97 -25.58
CA GLN A 435 16.32 -10.57 -26.00
C GLN A 435 16.37 -10.42 -27.52
N PRO A 436 15.68 -9.43 -28.11
CA PRO A 436 15.75 -9.16 -29.54
C PRO A 436 17.12 -8.58 -29.92
N MET A 437 17.71 -9.09 -31.00
CA MET A 437 19.02 -8.66 -31.47
C MET A 437 18.94 -7.26 -32.10
N LEU A 438 19.76 -6.32 -31.63
CA LEU A 438 19.85 -4.98 -32.22
C LEU A 438 20.48 -5.04 -33.62
N ASN A 439 19.94 -4.22 -34.53
CA ASN A 439 20.53 -4.00 -35.84
C ASN A 439 21.79 -3.10 -35.70
N PRO A 440 22.97 -3.51 -36.20
CA PRO A 440 24.18 -2.69 -36.15
C PRO A 440 24.05 -1.31 -36.82
N GLU A 441 23.13 -1.17 -37.78
CA GLU A 441 22.85 0.10 -38.47
C GLU A 441 21.92 1.02 -37.65
N TRP A 442 21.36 0.55 -36.53
CA TRP A 442 20.53 1.36 -35.66
C TRP A 442 21.40 2.27 -34.77
N ASP A 443 21.17 3.57 -34.87
CA ASP A 443 21.79 4.58 -34.02
C ASP A 443 20.90 4.91 -32.81
N PRO A 444 21.30 4.57 -31.57
CA PRO A 444 20.54 4.88 -30.35
C PRO A 444 20.49 6.39 -30.02
N GLN A 445 21.39 7.21 -30.57
CA GLN A 445 21.41 8.66 -30.33
C GLN A 445 20.45 9.42 -31.25
N ARG A 446 20.00 8.78 -32.33
CA ARG A 446 19.07 9.38 -33.28
C ARG A 446 17.63 9.24 -32.78
N GLU A 447 16.98 10.38 -32.53
CA GLU A 447 15.57 10.40 -32.18
C GLU A 447 14.72 9.81 -33.31
N TYR A 448 13.81 8.90 -32.96
CA TYR A 448 12.87 8.31 -33.89
C TYR A 448 11.59 9.14 -33.96
N VAL A 449 11.23 9.59 -35.17
CA VAL A 449 9.93 10.24 -35.44
C VAL A 449 8.97 9.23 -36.09
N PRO A 450 7.88 8.83 -35.40
CA PRO A 450 6.86 7.93 -35.95
C PRO A 450 6.28 8.42 -37.28
N ARG A 451 5.87 7.49 -38.16
CA ARG A 451 5.30 7.84 -39.49
C ARG A 451 4.15 8.82 -39.41
N ALA A 452 3.25 8.65 -38.43
CA ALA A 452 2.11 9.56 -38.23
C ALA A 452 2.48 11.03 -37.96
N LYS A 453 3.74 11.31 -37.58
CA LYS A 453 4.25 12.67 -37.35
C LYS A 453 5.08 13.21 -38.52
N ARG A 454 5.19 12.45 -39.62
CA ARG A 454 6.04 12.78 -40.77
C ARG A 454 5.17 13.13 -41.98
N PRO A 455 5.35 14.32 -42.61
CA PRO A 455 4.47 14.82 -43.66
C PRO A 455 4.48 13.97 -44.93
N GLU A 456 5.55 13.22 -45.17
CA GLU A 456 5.65 12.31 -46.31
C GLU A 456 4.88 11.00 -46.11
N TRP A 457 4.34 10.71 -44.92
CA TRP A 457 3.56 9.49 -44.66
C TRP A 457 2.06 9.76 -44.57
N VAL A 458 1.28 9.02 -45.35
CA VAL A 458 -0.19 9.16 -45.43
C VAL A 458 -0.84 7.83 -45.14
N CYS A 459 -1.92 7.86 -44.34
CA CYS A 459 -2.77 6.70 -44.11
C CYS A 459 -3.69 6.50 -45.32
N VAL A 460 -3.71 5.30 -45.88
CA VAL A 460 -4.50 4.94 -47.07
C VAL A 460 -5.46 3.82 -46.68
N GLY A 461 -6.76 4.11 -46.73
CA GLY A 461 -7.83 3.13 -46.55
C GLY A 461 -7.86 2.18 -47.74
N LEU A 462 -7.65 0.90 -47.45
CA LEU A 462 -7.56 -0.19 -48.44
C LEU A 462 -8.84 -1.03 -48.50
N LEU A 463 -9.69 -0.95 -47.47
CA LEU A 463 -10.93 -1.69 -47.39
C LEU A 463 -11.89 -1.01 -46.41
N GLY A 464 -13.17 -0.92 -46.75
CA GLY A 464 -14.22 -0.51 -45.82
C GLY A 464 -14.99 0.73 -46.27
N LYS A 465 -15.63 1.41 -45.32
CA LYS A 465 -16.42 2.62 -45.61
C LYS A 465 -15.50 3.84 -45.52
N LEU A 466 -15.30 4.52 -46.65
CA LEU A 466 -14.37 5.64 -46.76
C LEU A 466 -15.08 6.90 -47.23
N LEU A 467 -14.73 8.04 -46.62
CA LEU A 467 -15.15 9.36 -47.09
C LEU A 467 -14.23 9.81 -48.22
N VAL A 468 -14.82 10.24 -49.33
CA VAL A 468 -14.10 10.69 -50.53
C VAL A 468 -14.63 12.04 -50.94
N ARG A 469 -13.71 12.91 -51.38
CA ARG A 469 -14.06 14.15 -52.06
C ARG A 469 -14.73 13.80 -53.38
N ASP A 470 -15.77 14.52 -53.77
CA ASP A 470 -16.43 14.33 -55.06
C ASP A 470 -16.62 15.65 -55.80
N ASP A 471 -16.81 15.56 -57.11
CA ASP A 471 -17.05 16.70 -58.00
C ASP A 471 -18.54 17.09 -58.11
N GLY A 472 -19.39 16.51 -57.26
CA GLY A 472 -20.83 16.73 -57.23
C GLY A 472 -21.64 15.81 -58.14
N THR A 473 -21.00 15.01 -59.00
CA THR A 473 -21.71 14.13 -59.94
C THR A 473 -22.14 12.80 -59.32
N CYS A 474 -21.53 12.38 -58.22
CA CYS A 474 -21.77 11.09 -57.60
C CYS A 474 -23.20 10.98 -57.02
N VAL A 475 -23.87 9.86 -57.24
CA VAL A 475 -25.23 9.61 -56.73
C VAL A 475 -25.27 8.37 -55.84
N PRO A 476 -25.95 8.40 -54.67
CA PRO A 476 -26.14 7.21 -53.84
C PRO A 476 -26.73 6.04 -54.65
N GLY A 477 -26.15 4.85 -54.50
CA GLY A 477 -26.52 3.68 -55.31
C GLY A 477 -25.93 3.65 -56.72
N GLY A 478 -25.17 4.67 -57.12
CA GLY A 478 -24.33 4.67 -58.32
C GLY A 478 -22.92 4.14 -58.04
N TYR A 479 -22.04 4.31 -59.02
CA TYR A 479 -20.61 4.05 -58.91
C TYR A 479 -19.79 5.31 -59.16
N CYS A 480 -18.56 5.34 -58.64
CA CYS A 480 -17.61 6.40 -58.91
C CYS A 480 -16.20 5.88 -59.16
N MET A 481 -15.43 6.67 -59.90
CA MET A 481 -13.99 6.49 -60.18
C MET A 481 -13.26 7.82 -59.96
N PRO A 482 -11.92 7.83 -59.80
CA PRO A 482 -11.17 9.08 -59.76
C PRO A 482 -11.21 9.81 -61.10
N ASN A 483 -11.42 11.12 -61.05
CA ASN A 483 -11.16 12.01 -62.17
C ASN A 483 -9.68 12.45 -62.21
N ALA A 484 -9.32 13.35 -63.13
CA ALA A 484 -7.97 13.92 -63.26
C ALA A 484 -7.40 14.59 -61.99
N GLN A 485 -8.22 14.94 -60.99
CA GLN A 485 -7.79 15.53 -59.72
C GLN A 485 -7.72 14.52 -58.56
N GLY A 486 -8.04 13.25 -58.82
CA GLY A 486 -8.09 12.18 -57.81
C GLY A 486 -9.28 12.28 -56.87
N VAL A 487 -10.34 12.99 -57.28
CA VAL A 487 -11.62 13.03 -56.56
C VAL A 487 -12.66 12.17 -57.27
N ALA A 488 -13.69 11.74 -56.56
CA ALA A 488 -14.75 10.91 -57.12
C ALA A 488 -15.57 11.65 -58.18
N THR A 489 -15.72 11.01 -59.33
CA THR A 489 -16.67 11.38 -60.39
C THR A 489 -17.57 10.19 -60.71
N ALA A 490 -18.80 10.44 -61.13
CA ALA A 490 -19.76 9.40 -61.47
C ALA A 490 -19.24 8.53 -62.61
N ALA A 491 -19.40 7.22 -62.47
CA ALA A 491 -18.95 6.24 -63.46
C ALA A 491 -19.98 5.11 -63.61
N GLU A 492 -19.93 4.40 -64.74
CA GLU A 492 -20.79 3.22 -64.97
C GLU A 492 -20.38 2.02 -64.12
N SER A 493 -19.10 1.96 -63.74
CA SER A 493 -18.54 0.99 -62.81
C SER A 493 -17.51 1.68 -61.94
N GLY A 494 -17.26 1.15 -60.74
CA GLY A 494 -16.30 1.72 -59.82
C GLY A 494 -16.56 1.29 -58.39
N TYR A 495 -16.28 2.20 -57.47
CA TYR A 495 -16.61 2.05 -56.07
C TYR A 495 -18.07 2.43 -55.82
N ARG A 496 -18.74 1.67 -54.96
CA ARG A 496 -20.16 1.87 -54.70
C ARG A 496 -20.36 3.11 -53.84
N VAL A 497 -21.13 4.07 -54.32
CA VAL A 497 -21.51 5.26 -53.55
C VAL A 497 -22.63 4.87 -52.57
N MET A 498 -22.38 4.98 -51.28
CA MET A 498 -23.34 4.60 -50.24
C MET A 498 -24.29 5.74 -49.89
N LYS A 499 -23.72 6.93 -49.65
CA LYS A 499 -24.49 8.14 -49.32
C LYS A 499 -23.67 9.40 -49.62
N ARG A 500 -24.37 10.53 -49.73
CA ARG A 500 -23.75 11.85 -49.74
C ARG A 500 -23.66 12.37 -48.30
N THR A 501 -22.49 12.86 -47.91
CA THR A 501 -22.25 13.40 -46.55
C THR A 501 -22.05 14.91 -46.55
N GLY A 502 -21.79 15.52 -47.71
CA GLY A 502 -21.71 16.96 -47.90
C GLY A 502 -21.86 17.37 -49.37
N GLU A 503 -21.69 18.66 -49.66
CA GLU A 503 -21.80 19.19 -51.04
C GLU A 503 -20.79 18.52 -51.98
N ASN A 504 -19.54 18.39 -51.53
CA ASN A 504 -18.41 17.82 -52.29
C ASN A 504 -17.80 16.60 -51.57
N GLN A 505 -18.63 15.81 -50.88
CA GLN A 505 -18.20 14.61 -50.17
C GLN A 505 -19.24 13.49 -50.21
N VAL A 506 -18.76 12.28 -50.50
CA VAL A 506 -19.54 11.04 -50.48
C VAL A 506 -18.86 9.99 -49.61
N GLU A 507 -19.65 9.07 -49.07
CA GLU A 507 -19.15 7.83 -48.45
C GLU A 507 -19.25 6.70 -49.49
N ILE A 508 -18.16 5.98 -49.69
CA ILE A 508 -18.09 4.83 -50.59
C ILE A 508 -17.82 3.56 -49.81
N MET A 509 -18.24 2.42 -50.37
CA MET A 509 -17.67 1.13 -50.00
C MET A 509 -16.46 0.87 -50.88
N PHE A 510 -15.26 0.96 -50.30
CA PHE A 510 -14.00 0.66 -50.96
C PHE A 510 -13.63 -0.81 -50.75
N TYR A 511 -13.17 -1.45 -51.82
CA TYR A 511 -12.67 -2.82 -51.86
C TYR A 511 -11.65 -2.92 -53.00
N LEU A 512 -10.63 -3.75 -52.83
CA LEU A 512 -9.67 -4.05 -53.91
C LEU A 512 -10.42 -4.71 -55.07
N ARG A 513 -10.27 -4.14 -56.26
CA ARG A 513 -10.92 -4.58 -57.50
C ARG A 513 -10.09 -5.59 -58.27
#